data_AF-A0A2V7HU69-F1
#
_entry.id   AF-A0A2V7HU69-F1
#
_cell.length_a   1.000
_cell.length_b   1.000
_cell.length_c   1.000
_cell.angle_alpha   90.00
_cell.angle_beta   90.00
_cell.angle_gamma   90.00
#
_symmetry.space_group_name_H-M   'P 1'
#
loop_
_entity.id
_entity.type
_entity.pdbx_description
1 polymer ?
#
loop_
_entity_poly.entity_id
_entity_poly.type
_entity_poly.pdbx_seq_one_letter_code
_entity_poly.pdbx_strand_id
1 'polypeptide(L)'
;MIVTGRADVRAVFDDPLFEVPTAPPATAGIGWLRATVPRFANGNVHARRRTLVEQELERLKPADLRSLAASLAGSIDARDVPLAVLCTCFEVEPTALQRAVEDGRAIATAYPLDSDVTDEADAAVGRLVALLGPAADEATAARIGLLAQAGTATGVLVESALEELHAGPARAVEQVISDTLERKPPVTVTRRERAGRTVVLDLAAAQLPFGNGPRACPGREHALAIAAGVLDAAVGSG
;
A
#
# COMPACT_ATOMS: atom_id res chain seq x y z
N MET A 1 2.84 5.43 23.98
CA MET A 1 1.97 4.33 24.48
C MET A 1 1.80 3.33 23.35
N ILE A 2 1.91 2.03 23.62
CA ILE A 2 1.65 0.96 22.63
C ILE A 2 0.38 0.23 23.05
N VAL A 3 -0.56 0.06 22.12
CA VAL A 3 -1.82 -0.67 22.31
C VAL A 3 -1.78 -1.93 21.45
N THR A 4 -1.92 -3.09 22.07
CA THR A 4 -1.75 -4.41 21.41
C THR A 4 -3.00 -5.27 21.43
N GLY A 5 -3.89 -5.08 22.42
CA GLY A 5 -5.13 -5.85 22.54
C GLY A 5 -6.11 -5.55 21.41
N ARG A 6 -6.64 -6.59 20.74
CA ARG A 6 -7.54 -6.43 19.59
C ARG A 6 -8.74 -5.52 19.88
N ALA A 7 -9.38 -5.68 21.04
CA ALA A 7 -10.51 -4.85 21.44
C ALA A 7 -10.10 -3.38 21.63
N ASP A 8 -8.98 -3.12 22.30
CA ASP A 8 -8.46 -1.78 22.55
C ASP A 8 -8.01 -1.09 21.26
N VAL A 9 -7.32 -1.82 20.37
CA VAL A 9 -6.94 -1.32 19.04
C VAL A 9 -8.18 -0.92 18.23
N ARG A 10 -9.25 -1.73 18.25
CA ARG A 10 -10.53 -1.39 17.58
C ARG A 10 -11.18 -0.16 18.21
N ALA A 11 -11.21 -0.08 19.55
CA ALA A 11 -11.73 1.09 20.24
C ALA A 11 -10.99 2.38 19.85
N VAL A 12 -9.66 2.32 19.69
CA VAL A 12 -8.88 3.46 19.20
C VAL A 12 -9.18 3.78 17.73
N PHE A 13 -9.44 2.79 16.87
CA PHE A 13 -9.85 3.04 15.48
C PHE A 13 -11.20 3.74 15.37
N ASP A 14 -12.12 3.43 16.27
CA ASP A 14 -13.51 3.92 16.23
C ASP A 14 -13.69 5.26 16.98
N ASP A 15 -12.72 5.67 17.81
CA ASP A 15 -12.73 6.95 18.52
C ASP A 15 -12.16 8.10 17.66
N PRO A 16 -12.97 9.09 17.24
CA PRO A 16 -12.54 10.18 16.38
C PRO A 16 -11.52 11.13 17.04
N LEU A 17 -11.31 11.06 18.36
CA LEU A 17 -10.29 11.83 19.06
C LEU A 17 -8.87 11.30 18.84
N PHE A 18 -8.72 10.12 18.25
CA PHE A 18 -7.44 9.55 17.84
C PHE A 18 -7.21 9.81 16.36
N GLU A 19 -6.60 10.95 16.08
CA GLU A 19 -6.28 11.39 14.72
C GLU A 19 -5.00 10.73 14.20
N VAL A 20 -4.72 10.87 12.90
CA VAL A 20 -3.39 10.56 12.36
C VAL A 20 -2.51 11.81 12.35
N PRO A 21 -1.18 11.69 12.51
CA PRO A 21 -0.27 12.82 12.32
C PRO A 21 -0.44 13.43 10.92
N THR A 22 -0.45 14.76 10.84
CA THR A 22 -0.60 15.49 9.57
C THR A 22 0.74 15.92 8.99
N ALA A 23 0.89 15.83 7.68
CA ALA A 23 2.06 16.36 6.98
C ALA A 23 2.00 17.90 6.89
N PRO A 24 3.13 18.62 7.06
CA PRO A 24 3.20 20.05 6.76
C PRO A 24 2.90 20.34 5.27
N PRO A 25 2.32 21.50 4.94
CA PRO A 25 2.11 21.90 3.55
C PRO A 25 3.42 21.98 2.76
N ALA A 26 3.41 21.50 1.52
CA ALA A 26 4.51 21.60 0.57
C ALA A 26 3.97 21.57 -0.87
N THR A 27 4.75 22.11 -1.81
CA THR A 27 4.32 22.32 -3.20
C THR A 27 4.93 21.34 -4.19
N ALA A 28 5.97 20.58 -3.80
CA ALA A 28 6.60 19.56 -4.62
C ALA A 28 7.15 18.40 -3.77
N GLY A 29 7.57 17.33 -4.45
CA GLY A 29 8.27 16.20 -3.86
C GLY A 29 7.42 15.35 -2.90
N ILE A 30 8.11 14.57 -2.07
CA ILE A 30 7.55 13.74 -0.99
C ILE A 30 6.75 14.59 -0.02
N GLY A 31 7.20 15.81 0.27
CA GLY A 31 6.45 16.77 1.09
C GLY A 31 5.05 17.02 0.52
N TRP A 32 4.95 17.38 -0.76
CA TRP A 32 3.67 17.59 -1.43
C TRP A 32 2.82 16.32 -1.43
N LEU A 33 3.42 15.17 -1.76
CA LEU A 33 2.69 13.91 -1.77
C LEU A 33 2.09 13.61 -0.39
N ARG A 34 2.90 13.68 0.68
CA ARG A 34 2.45 13.48 2.07
C ARG A 34 1.35 14.48 2.45
N ALA A 35 1.46 15.73 2.02
CA ALA A 35 0.46 16.78 2.27
C ALA A 35 -0.84 16.60 1.47
N THR A 36 -0.87 15.73 0.45
CA THR A 36 -1.96 15.62 -0.53
C THR A 36 -2.71 14.28 -0.48
N VAL A 37 -2.12 13.24 0.11
CA VAL A 37 -2.75 11.92 0.29
C VAL A 37 -3.69 11.86 1.51
N PRO A 38 -4.63 10.89 1.57
CA PRO A 38 -5.50 10.72 2.75
C PRO A 38 -4.77 10.16 3.97
N ARG A 39 -3.63 9.45 3.79
CA ARG A 39 -2.91 8.78 4.88
C ARG A 39 -2.54 9.72 6.04
N PHE A 40 -2.27 10.99 5.73
CA PHE A 40 -1.84 12.02 6.68
C PHE A 40 -2.84 13.16 6.80
N ALA A 41 -4.12 12.89 6.53
CA ALA A 41 -5.21 13.85 6.66
C ALA A 41 -6.25 13.37 7.66
N ASN A 42 -7.01 14.30 8.25
CA ASN A 42 -8.14 14.06 9.16
C ASN A 42 -9.42 14.72 8.64
N GLY A 43 -10.57 14.37 9.25
CA GLY A 43 -11.87 14.98 8.98
C GLY A 43 -12.28 14.99 7.49
N ASN A 44 -12.83 16.12 7.04
CA ASN A 44 -13.35 16.29 5.68
C ASN A 44 -12.26 16.19 4.60
N VAL A 45 -11.03 16.60 4.92
CA VAL A 45 -9.89 16.49 3.98
C VAL A 45 -9.53 15.02 3.75
N HIS A 46 -9.50 14.22 4.82
CA HIS A 46 -9.37 12.77 4.69
C HIS A 46 -10.49 12.18 3.85
N ALA A 47 -11.75 12.49 4.16
CA ALA A 47 -12.90 11.93 3.46
C ALA A 47 -12.83 12.22 1.95
N ARG A 48 -12.59 13.47 1.55
CA ARG A 48 -12.45 13.86 0.13
C ARG A 48 -11.36 13.09 -0.59
N ARG A 49 -10.15 13.05 -0.03
CA ARG A 49 -9.00 12.37 -0.64
C ARG A 49 -9.13 10.85 -0.64
N ARG A 50 -9.80 10.31 0.37
CA ARG A 50 -10.15 8.89 0.49
C ARG A 50 -11.08 8.48 -0.64
N THR A 51 -12.10 9.29 -0.94
CA THR A 51 -13.02 9.05 -2.07
C THR A 51 -12.26 8.94 -3.40
N LEU A 52 -11.25 9.78 -3.64
CA LEU A 52 -10.44 9.68 -4.87
C LEU A 52 -9.68 8.34 -4.95
N VAL A 53 -9.12 7.87 -3.84
CA VAL A 53 -8.46 6.54 -3.79
C VAL A 53 -9.46 5.41 -4.04
N GLU A 54 -10.65 5.49 -3.45
CA GLU A 54 -11.70 4.48 -3.61
C GLU A 54 -12.24 4.46 -5.04
N GLN A 55 -12.38 5.61 -5.70
CA GLN A 55 -12.74 5.71 -7.11
C GLN A 55 -11.71 5.07 -8.04
N GLU A 56 -10.42 5.25 -7.77
CA GLU A 56 -9.38 4.54 -8.53
C GLU A 56 -9.48 3.02 -8.31
N LEU A 57 -9.62 2.58 -7.05
CA LEU A 57 -9.77 1.15 -6.72
C LEU A 57 -11.02 0.51 -7.32
N GLU A 58 -12.15 1.23 -7.42
CA GLU A 58 -13.39 0.73 -8.02
C GLU A 58 -13.19 0.36 -9.51
N ARG A 59 -12.28 1.04 -10.20
CA ARG A 59 -11.94 0.75 -11.61
C ARG A 59 -11.05 -0.50 -11.75
N LEU A 60 -10.33 -0.87 -10.68
CA LEU A 60 -9.37 -1.98 -10.67
C LEU A 60 -10.05 -3.25 -10.17
N LYS A 61 -10.58 -4.07 -11.09
CA LYS A 61 -11.29 -5.29 -10.71
C LYS A 61 -10.31 -6.35 -10.16
N PRO A 62 -10.55 -6.93 -8.97
CA PRO A 62 -9.64 -7.92 -8.39
C PRO A 62 -9.31 -9.12 -9.29
N ALA A 63 -10.29 -9.63 -10.05
CA ALA A 63 -10.05 -10.73 -10.99
C ALA A 63 -9.03 -10.37 -12.09
N ASP A 64 -9.15 -9.18 -12.66
CA ASP A 64 -8.24 -8.68 -13.71
C ASP A 64 -6.83 -8.48 -13.13
N LEU A 65 -6.74 -7.97 -11.89
CA LEU A 65 -5.47 -7.82 -11.18
C LEU A 65 -4.79 -9.16 -10.91
N ARG A 66 -5.55 -10.19 -10.52
CA ARG A 66 -5.05 -11.55 -10.30
C ARG A 66 -4.47 -12.12 -11.59
N SER A 67 -5.20 -12.01 -12.71
CA SER A 67 -4.73 -12.48 -14.02
C SER A 67 -3.49 -11.72 -14.51
N LEU A 68 -3.47 -10.39 -14.36
CA LEU A 68 -2.32 -9.58 -14.75
C LEU A 68 -1.08 -9.91 -13.91
N ALA A 69 -1.24 -10.03 -12.59
CA ALA A 69 -0.15 -10.41 -11.68
C ALA A 69 0.44 -11.79 -12.05
N ALA A 70 -0.41 -12.77 -12.36
CA ALA A 70 0.04 -14.09 -12.82
C ALA A 70 0.84 -14.01 -14.13
N SER A 71 0.42 -13.16 -15.08
CA SER A 71 1.12 -13.01 -16.36
C SER A 71 2.48 -12.30 -16.24
N LEU A 72 2.62 -11.41 -15.26
CA LEU A 72 3.88 -10.70 -14.98
C LEU A 72 4.84 -11.52 -14.11
N ALA A 73 4.32 -12.46 -13.32
CA ALA A 73 5.11 -13.34 -12.49
C ALA A 73 6.15 -14.12 -13.33
N GLY A 74 7.40 -14.17 -12.86
CA GLY A 74 8.52 -14.82 -13.56
C GLY A 74 9.20 -13.96 -14.63
N SER A 75 8.59 -12.86 -15.07
CA SER A 75 9.21 -11.89 -16.01
C SER A 75 9.94 -10.75 -15.29
N ILE A 76 9.54 -10.48 -14.05
CA ILE A 76 10.13 -9.48 -13.15
C ILE A 76 10.28 -10.08 -11.75
N ASP A 77 10.98 -9.37 -10.87
CA ASP A 77 11.05 -9.75 -9.46
C ASP A 77 9.64 -9.83 -8.85
N ALA A 78 9.33 -10.92 -8.16
CA ALA A 78 8.03 -11.15 -7.55
C ALA A 78 7.61 -10.01 -6.61
N ARG A 79 8.58 -9.41 -5.91
CA ARG A 79 8.36 -8.27 -5.01
C ARG A 79 7.92 -7.01 -5.74
N ASP A 80 8.28 -6.88 -7.01
CA ASP A 80 7.95 -5.74 -7.86
C ASP A 80 6.64 -5.91 -8.63
N VAL A 81 6.13 -7.14 -8.74
CA VAL A 81 4.88 -7.43 -9.47
C VAL A 81 3.72 -6.51 -9.04
N PRO A 82 3.47 -6.26 -7.74
CA PRO A 82 2.37 -5.38 -7.36
C PRO A 82 2.51 -3.94 -7.84
N LEU A 83 3.74 -3.40 -7.88
CA LEU A 83 3.99 -2.07 -8.45
C LEU A 83 3.79 -2.09 -9.97
N ALA A 84 4.32 -3.11 -10.65
CA ALA A 84 4.17 -3.26 -12.09
C ALA A 84 2.69 -3.37 -12.51
N VAL A 85 1.91 -4.19 -11.81
CA VAL A 85 0.45 -4.32 -12.01
C VAL A 85 -0.24 -2.96 -11.91
N LEU A 86 0.00 -2.21 -10.82
CA LEU A 86 -0.63 -0.91 -10.63
C LEU A 86 -0.20 0.11 -11.70
N CYS A 87 1.10 0.16 -12.04
CA CYS A 87 1.60 1.00 -13.12
C CYS A 87 0.94 0.66 -14.47
N THR A 88 0.84 -0.62 -14.83
CA THR A 88 0.14 -1.06 -16.04
C THR A 88 -1.34 -0.67 -16.02
N CYS A 89 -2.03 -0.84 -14.90
CA CYS A 89 -3.43 -0.43 -14.76
C CYS A 89 -3.63 1.09 -14.81
N PHE A 90 -2.63 1.88 -14.44
CA PHE A 90 -2.61 3.33 -14.62
C PHE A 90 -2.06 3.77 -15.99
N GLU A 91 -2.02 2.84 -16.95
CA GLU A 91 -1.65 3.11 -18.35
C GLU A 91 -0.22 3.66 -18.50
N VAL A 92 0.69 3.28 -17.60
CA VAL A 92 2.12 3.56 -17.77
C VAL A 92 2.64 2.76 -18.97
N GLU A 93 3.18 3.48 -19.96
CA GLU A 93 3.74 2.89 -21.17
C GLU A 93 4.81 1.82 -20.87
N PRO A 94 4.88 0.70 -21.63
CA PRO A 94 5.83 -0.37 -21.37
C PRO A 94 7.28 0.08 -21.29
N THR A 95 7.67 1.08 -22.07
CA THR A 95 9.05 1.63 -22.06
C THR A 95 9.37 2.43 -20.80
N ALA A 96 8.37 2.90 -20.07
CA ALA A 96 8.51 3.65 -18.81
C ALA A 96 8.27 2.77 -17.57
N LEU A 97 7.73 1.55 -17.74
CA LEU A 97 7.27 0.69 -16.65
C LEU A 97 8.37 0.39 -15.63
N GLN A 98 9.56 0.00 -16.09
CA GLN A 98 10.68 -0.30 -15.19
C GLN A 98 11.03 0.91 -14.32
N ARG A 99 11.14 2.10 -14.92
CA ARG A 99 11.45 3.31 -14.17
C ARG A 99 10.34 3.70 -13.20
N ALA A 100 9.07 3.53 -13.59
CA ALA A 100 7.94 3.81 -12.71
C ALA A 100 7.93 2.89 -11.47
N VAL A 101 8.31 1.62 -11.63
CA VAL A 101 8.48 0.67 -10.52
C VAL A 101 9.62 1.09 -9.59
N GLU A 102 10.77 1.48 -10.15
CA GLU A 102 11.91 2.01 -9.38
C GLU A 102 11.52 3.27 -8.59
N ASP A 103 10.84 4.22 -9.24
CA ASP A 103 10.35 5.45 -8.63
C ASP A 103 9.35 5.17 -7.51
N GLY A 104 8.41 4.23 -7.72
CA GLY A 104 7.47 3.78 -6.70
C GLY A 104 8.16 3.23 -5.45
N ARG A 105 9.24 2.43 -5.62
CA ARG A 105 10.04 1.91 -4.49
C ARG A 105 10.79 3.00 -3.74
N ALA A 106 11.42 3.93 -4.48
CA ALA A 106 12.13 5.06 -3.88
C ALA A 106 11.18 5.91 -3.02
N ILE A 107 9.99 6.20 -3.54
CA ILE A 107 8.96 6.94 -2.82
C ILE A 107 8.47 6.16 -1.60
N ALA A 108 8.18 4.86 -1.75
CA ALA A 108 7.68 4.04 -0.64
C ALA A 108 8.62 4.06 0.58
N THR A 109 9.93 4.05 0.34
CA THR A 109 10.96 4.14 1.39
C THR A 109 10.92 5.47 2.13
N ALA A 110 10.74 6.57 1.39
CA ALA A 110 10.63 7.92 1.95
C ALA A 110 9.20 8.31 2.33
N TYR A 111 8.20 7.44 2.20
CA TYR A 111 6.80 7.82 2.37
C TYR A 111 6.35 8.05 3.82
N PRO A 112 6.77 7.24 4.84
CA PRO A 112 6.42 7.47 6.23
C PRO A 112 6.89 8.84 6.74
N LEU A 113 6.12 9.50 7.61
CA LEU A 113 6.42 10.86 8.07
C LEU A 113 7.76 11.00 8.81
N ASP A 114 8.20 9.94 9.46
CA ASP A 114 9.44 9.85 10.24
C ASP A 114 10.65 9.38 9.41
N SER A 115 10.47 9.15 8.12
CA SER A 115 11.56 8.74 7.22
C SER A 115 12.27 9.96 6.62
N ASP A 116 13.59 9.83 6.50
CA ASP A 116 14.43 10.75 5.73
C ASP A 116 13.97 10.80 4.26
N VAL A 117 13.96 12.00 3.71
CA VAL A 117 13.64 12.24 2.30
C VAL A 117 14.96 12.37 1.55
N THR A 118 15.15 11.52 0.54
CA THR A 118 16.31 11.59 -0.35
C THR A 118 15.95 12.41 -1.59
N ASP A 119 16.96 13.06 -2.19
CA ASP A 119 16.79 13.81 -3.44
C ASP A 119 16.18 12.93 -4.55
N GLU A 120 16.55 11.64 -4.60
CA GLU A 120 16.01 10.69 -5.58
C GLU A 120 14.52 10.40 -5.34
N ALA A 121 14.09 10.23 -4.08
CA ALA A 121 12.68 10.03 -3.76
C ALA A 121 11.85 11.30 -4.05
N ASP A 122 12.40 12.48 -3.78
CA ASP A 122 11.76 13.74 -4.15
C ASP A 122 11.62 13.89 -5.67
N ALA A 123 12.68 13.61 -6.43
CA ALA A 123 12.65 13.66 -7.89
C ALA A 123 11.71 12.60 -8.50
N ALA A 124 11.60 11.42 -7.89
CA ALA A 124 10.68 10.36 -8.28
C ALA A 124 9.22 10.81 -8.25
N VAL A 125 8.83 11.62 -7.26
CA VAL A 125 7.46 12.17 -7.22
C VAL A 125 7.18 13.02 -8.45
N GLY A 126 8.11 13.89 -8.85
CA GLY A 126 7.94 14.73 -10.05
C GLY A 126 7.78 13.91 -11.33
N ARG A 127 8.53 12.81 -11.46
CA ARG A 127 8.42 11.89 -12.61
C ARG A 127 7.10 11.14 -12.61
N LEU A 128 6.66 10.60 -11.48
CA LEU A 128 5.36 9.91 -11.40
C LEU A 128 4.18 10.87 -11.58
N VAL A 129 4.30 12.14 -11.20
CA VAL A 129 3.29 13.16 -11.54
C VAL A 129 3.15 13.26 -13.05
N ALA A 130 4.27 13.38 -13.79
CA ALA A 130 4.25 13.49 -15.24
C ALA A 130 3.72 12.22 -15.94
N LEU A 131 3.87 11.05 -15.32
CA LEU A 131 3.40 9.77 -15.87
C LEU A 131 1.93 9.48 -15.56
N LEU A 132 1.45 9.85 -14.37
CA LEU A 132 0.16 9.36 -13.85
C LEU A 132 -0.96 10.40 -13.89
N GLY A 133 -0.67 11.64 -14.29
CA GLY A 133 -1.70 12.65 -14.42
C GLY A 133 -1.25 13.92 -15.15
N PRO A 134 -2.21 14.77 -15.56
CA PRO A 134 -1.92 16.00 -16.29
C PRO A 134 -1.31 17.10 -15.38
N ALA A 135 -1.41 16.94 -14.05
CA ALA A 135 -0.95 17.92 -13.08
C ALA A 135 -0.69 17.29 -11.69
N ALA A 136 0.04 18.02 -10.85
CA ALA A 136 0.25 17.70 -9.43
C ALA A 136 -1.01 18.05 -8.59
N ASP A 137 -2.06 17.24 -8.71
CA ASP A 137 -3.33 17.39 -7.98
C ASP A 137 -3.65 16.21 -7.05
N GLU A 138 -4.81 16.24 -6.37
CA GLU A 138 -5.22 15.18 -5.45
C GLU A 138 -5.49 13.84 -6.14
N ALA A 139 -5.91 13.84 -7.40
CA ALA A 139 -6.16 12.62 -8.17
C ALA A 139 -4.84 11.93 -8.53
N THR A 140 -3.86 12.69 -9.01
CA THR A 140 -2.50 12.19 -9.25
C THR A 140 -1.85 11.70 -7.94
N ALA A 141 -2.01 12.44 -6.85
CA ALA A 141 -1.52 12.01 -5.54
C ALA A 141 -2.18 10.72 -5.04
N ALA A 142 -3.45 10.47 -5.36
CA ALA A 142 -4.14 9.22 -5.03
C ALA A 142 -3.47 8.02 -5.72
N ARG A 143 -3.15 8.12 -7.03
CA ARG A 143 -2.46 7.07 -7.79
C ARG A 143 -1.04 6.83 -7.27
N ILE A 144 -0.27 7.89 -7.05
CA ILE A 144 1.09 7.77 -6.46
C ILE A 144 1.01 7.15 -5.06
N GLY A 145 0.02 7.54 -4.25
CA GLY A 145 -0.21 6.99 -2.93
C GLY A 145 -0.55 5.50 -2.94
N LEU A 146 -1.27 5.01 -3.97
CA LEU A 146 -1.51 3.58 -4.19
C LEU A 146 -0.21 2.84 -4.51
N LEU A 147 0.67 3.39 -5.35
CA LEU A 147 1.99 2.80 -5.61
C LEU A 147 2.85 2.74 -4.33
N ALA A 148 2.99 3.86 -3.63
CA ALA A 148 3.86 3.99 -2.46
C ALA A 148 3.42 3.14 -1.25
N GLN A 149 2.11 2.91 -1.08
CA GLN A 149 1.57 2.18 0.07
C GLN A 149 1.15 0.76 -0.28
N ALA A 150 0.30 0.60 -1.30
CA ALA A 150 -0.29 -0.69 -1.62
C ALA A 150 0.70 -1.57 -2.39
N GLY A 151 1.43 -1.01 -3.37
CA GLY A 151 2.41 -1.75 -4.16
C GLY A 151 3.48 -2.40 -3.28
N THR A 152 4.20 -1.61 -2.47
CA THR A 152 5.31 -2.12 -1.66
C THR A 152 4.85 -3.05 -0.53
N ALA A 153 3.76 -2.74 0.17
CA ALA A 153 3.24 -3.63 1.21
C ALA A 153 2.76 -4.98 0.64
N THR A 154 2.15 -4.96 -0.55
CA THR A 154 1.76 -6.20 -1.25
C THR A 154 2.99 -6.95 -1.74
N GLY A 155 4.05 -6.27 -2.17
CA GLY A 155 5.32 -6.91 -2.56
C GLY A 155 5.96 -7.69 -1.41
N VAL A 156 5.96 -7.12 -0.20
CA VAL A 156 6.43 -7.81 1.02
C VAL A 156 5.57 -9.02 1.36
N LEU A 157 4.25 -8.91 1.20
CA LEU A 157 3.33 -10.05 1.37
C LEU A 157 3.63 -11.16 0.35
N VAL A 158 3.80 -10.82 -0.93
CA VAL A 158 4.12 -11.77 -2.00
C VAL A 158 5.41 -12.51 -1.70
N GLU A 159 6.48 -11.79 -1.38
CA GLU A 159 7.78 -12.36 -1.02
C GLU A 159 7.64 -13.38 0.14
N SER A 160 7.00 -12.97 1.24
CA SER A 160 6.80 -13.84 2.40
C SER A 160 5.90 -15.05 2.10
N ALA A 161 4.87 -14.87 1.28
CA ALA A 161 3.94 -15.94 0.93
C ALA A 161 4.57 -16.97 -0.01
N LEU A 162 5.43 -16.54 -0.94
CA LEU A 162 6.21 -17.44 -1.79
C LEU A 162 7.21 -18.27 -0.98
N GLU A 163 7.89 -17.67 0.00
CA GLU A 163 8.75 -18.42 0.93
C GLU A 163 7.97 -19.52 1.66
N GLU A 164 6.79 -19.20 2.18
CA GLU A 164 5.93 -20.17 2.88
C GLU A 164 5.32 -21.23 1.95
N LEU A 165 5.02 -20.88 0.70
CA LEU A 165 4.55 -21.81 -0.31
C LEU A 165 5.64 -22.84 -0.63
N HIS A 166 6.88 -22.40 -0.86
CA HIS A 166 7.99 -23.27 -1.24
C HIS A 166 8.53 -24.14 -0.09
N ALA A 167 8.46 -23.64 1.16
CA ALA A 167 8.98 -24.37 2.32
C ALA A 167 7.98 -25.38 2.91
N GLY A 168 6.69 -25.26 2.57
CA GLY A 168 5.60 -26.03 3.16
C GLY A 168 5.03 -27.12 2.26
N PRO A 169 4.09 -27.93 2.78
CA PRO A 169 3.29 -28.80 1.93
C PRO A 169 2.41 -27.98 0.99
N ALA A 170 1.99 -28.61 -0.11
CA ALA A 170 1.02 -28.03 -1.04
C ALA A 170 -0.27 -27.64 -0.29
N ARG A 171 -0.68 -26.38 -0.46
CA ARG A 171 -1.86 -25.76 0.17
C ARG A 171 -2.55 -24.86 -0.85
N ALA A 172 -3.82 -24.56 -0.63
CA ALA A 172 -4.52 -23.57 -1.43
C ALA A 172 -3.85 -22.19 -1.30
N VAL A 173 -3.76 -21.44 -2.40
CA VAL A 173 -3.10 -20.12 -2.45
C VAL A 173 -3.70 -19.17 -1.41
N GLU A 174 -5.03 -19.17 -1.28
CA GLU A 174 -5.75 -18.34 -0.33
C GLU A 174 -5.37 -18.67 1.13
N GLN A 175 -5.13 -19.95 1.42
CA GLN A 175 -4.70 -20.40 2.74
C GLN A 175 -3.27 -19.93 3.03
N VAL A 176 -2.36 -20.04 2.06
CA VAL A 176 -0.97 -19.53 2.22
C VAL A 176 -1.00 -18.04 2.54
N ILE A 177 -1.74 -17.24 1.78
CA ILE A 177 -1.83 -15.79 2.00
C ILE A 177 -2.43 -15.47 3.37
N SER A 178 -3.51 -16.15 3.77
CA SER A 178 -4.13 -15.96 5.09
C SER A 178 -3.13 -16.26 6.21
N ASP A 179 -2.47 -17.41 6.15
CA ASP A 179 -1.51 -17.84 7.14
C ASP A 179 -0.29 -16.89 7.21
N THR A 180 0.18 -16.41 6.06
CA THR A 180 1.27 -15.43 5.97
C THR A 180 0.85 -14.10 6.61
N LEU A 181 -0.36 -13.61 6.37
CA LEU A 181 -0.86 -12.37 7.00
C LEU A 181 -0.98 -12.49 8.51
N GLU A 182 -1.30 -13.67 9.04
CA GLU A 182 -1.37 -13.91 10.47
C GLU A 182 0.03 -13.91 11.11
N ARG A 183 1.04 -14.48 10.44
CA ARG A 183 2.40 -14.62 10.98
C ARG A 183 3.33 -13.46 10.69
N LYS A 184 3.28 -12.94 9.46
CA LYS A 184 4.20 -11.96 8.88
C LYS A 184 3.45 -10.86 8.13
N PRO A 185 2.52 -10.11 8.79
CA PRO A 185 1.82 -9.03 8.11
C PRO A 185 2.80 -7.93 7.67
N PRO A 186 2.69 -7.40 6.43
CA PRO A 186 3.64 -6.42 5.90
C PRO A 186 3.55 -5.06 6.62
N VAL A 187 2.41 -4.76 7.24
CA VAL A 187 2.21 -3.57 8.07
C VAL A 187 1.92 -4.03 9.50
N THR A 188 2.90 -3.85 10.38
CA THR A 188 2.84 -4.35 11.76
C THR A 188 2.27 -3.33 12.73
N VAL A 189 2.44 -2.03 12.46
CA VAL A 189 1.99 -0.95 13.35
C VAL A 189 1.36 0.22 12.59
N THR A 190 0.51 0.97 13.27
CA THR A 190 0.07 2.30 12.81
C THR A 190 0.10 3.30 13.97
N ARG A 191 0.20 4.59 13.67
CA ARG A 191 0.30 5.65 14.67
C ARG A 191 -0.96 6.50 14.69
N ARG A 192 -1.36 6.91 15.89
CA ARG A 192 -2.40 7.89 16.17
C ARG A 192 -1.86 8.99 17.06
N GLU A 193 -2.53 10.12 17.06
CA GLU A 193 -2.28 11.24 17.95
C GLU A 193 -3.53 11.57 18.74
N ARG A 194 -3.34 11.81 20.04
CA ARG A 194 -4.40 12.29 20.92
C ARG A 194 -3.80 13.23 21.95
N ALA A 195 -4.36 14.44 22.06
CA ALA A 195 -3.90 15.47 22.99
C ALA A 195 -2.36 15.68 22.96
N GLY A 196 -1.78 15.76 21.75
CA GLY A 196 -0.34 15.97 21.55
C GLY A 196 0.55 14.77 21.87
N ARG A 197 -0.02 13.58 22.07
CA ARG A 197 0.72 12.35 22.36
C ARG A 197 0.54 11.30 21.27
N THR A 198 1.64 10.68 20.86
CA THR A 198 1.63 9.54 19.94
C THR A 198 1.18 8.26 20.65
N VAL A 199 0.23 7.59 20.02
CA VAL A 199 -0.28 6.27 20.38
C VAL A 199 0.04 5.32 19.22
N VAL A 200 0.81 4.28 19.51
CA VAL A 200 1.16 3.25 18.53
C VAL A 200 0.17 2.09 18.70
N LEU A 201 -0.45 1.68 17.61
CA LEU A 201 -1.31 0.50 17.57
C LEU A 201 -0.52 -0.63 16.93
N ASP A 202 -0.39 -1.73 17.64
CA ASP A 202 0.24 -2.95 17.14
C ASP A 202 -0.82 -3.78 16.40
N LEU A 203 -0.79 -3.69 15.07
CA LEU A 203 -1.72 -4.37 14.18
C LEU A 203 -1.43 -5.86 14.08
N ALA A 204 -0.16 -6.25 14.18
CA ALA A 204 0.24 -7.65 14.15
C ALA A 204 -0.28 -8.37 15.40
N ALA A 205 0.00 -7.83 16.59
CA ALA A 205 -0.51 -8.40 17.85
C ALA A 205 -2.05 -8.42 17.90
N ALA A 206 -2.70 -7.40 17.34
CA ALA A 206 -4.17 -7.33 17.28
C ALA A 206 -4.79 -8.19 16.17
N GLN A 207 -3.99 -8.79 15.28
CA GLN A 207 -4.44 -9.53 14.08
C GLN A 207 -5.34 -8.69 13.17
N LEU A 208 -4.95 -7.43 12.93
CA LEU A 208 -5.65 -6.47 12.09
C LEU A 208 -4.74 -5.95 10.97
N PRO A 209 -4.24 -6.81 10.05
CA PRO A 209 -3.23 -6.45 9.05
C PRO A 209 -3.71 -5.35 8.07
N PHE A 210 -5.03 -5.19 7.93
CA PHE A 210 -5.65 -4.17 7.09
C PHE A 210 -6.30 -3.03 7.91
N GLY A 211 -6.01 -2.94 9.21
CA GLY A 211 -6.66 -2.00 10.12
C GLY A 211 -8.15 -2.29 10.34
N ASN A 212 -8.89 -1.32 10.88
CA ASN A 212 -10.33 -1.42 11.17
C ASN A 212 -11.00 -0.04 11.07
N GLY A 213 -12.33 -0.04 11.01
CA GLY A 213 -13.15 1.17 11.13
C GLY A 213 -13.03 2.11 9.92
N PRO A 214 -13.25 3.42 10.11
CA PRO A 214 -13.25 4.43 9.03
C PRO A 214 -11.92 4.56 8.26
N ARG A 215 -10.84 3.95 8.78
CA ARG A 215 -9.50 3.94 8.17
C ARG A 215 -9.00 2.53 7.83
N ALA A 216 -9.90 1.54 7.74
CA ALA A 216 -9.55 0.24 7.19
C ALA A 216 -8.96 0.39 5.78
N CYS A 217 -8.06 -0.52 5.39
CA CYS A 217 -7.45 -0.50 4.06
C CYS A 217 -8.53 -0.66 2.98
N PRO A 218 -8.69 0.30 2.04
CA PRO A 218 -9.69 0.20 0.98
C PRO A 218 -9.27 -0.83 -0.08
N GLY A 219 -7.97 -1.01 -0.28
CA GLY A 219 -7.40 -1.92 -1.29
C GLY A 219 -7.15 -3.34 -0.78
N ARG A 220 -7.85 -3.79 0.26
CA ARG A 220 -7.64 -5.14 0.84
C ARG A 220 -7.83 -6.22 -0.22
N GLU A 221 -8.94 -6.18 -0.95
CA GLU A 221 -9.28 -7.19 -1.97
C GLU A 221 -8.29 -7.15 -3.13
N HIS A 222 -7.86 -5.95 -3.55
CA HIS A 222 -6.85 -5.73 -4.59
C HIS A 222 -5.50 -6.34 -4.22
N ALA A 223 -5.02 -6.07 -3.00
CA ALA A 223 -3.75 -6.61 -2.52
C ALA A 223 -3.76 -8.15 -2.46
N LEU A 224 -4.85 -8.73 -1.96
CA LEU A 224 -5.03 -10.19 -1.90
C LEU A 224 -5.08 -10.81 -3.30
N ALA A 225 -5.77 -10.18 -4.24
CA ALA A 225 -5.90 -10.68 -5.60
C ALA A 225 -4.57 -10.63 -6.37
N ILE A 226 -3.81 -9.54 -6.24
CA ILE A 226 -2.45 -9.43 -6.81
C ILE A 226 -1.56 -10.52 -6.22
N ALA A 227 -1.54 -10.68 -4.89
CA ALA A 227 -0.73 -11.71 -4.25
C ALA A 227 -1.10 -13.12 -4.71
N ALA A 228 -2.39 -13.41 -4.81
CA ALA A 228 -2.88 -14.68 -5.30
C ALA A 228 -2.44 -14.96 -6.74
N GLY A 229 -2.46 -13.96 -7.61
CA GLY A 229 -2.02 -14.11 -9.00
C GLY A 229 -0.55 -14.51 -9.12
N VAL A 230 0.32 -13.90 -8.30
CA VAL A 230 1.74 -14.29 -8.27
C VAL A 230 1.91 -15.73 -7.78
N LEU A 231 1.19 -16.12 -6.73
CA LEU A 231 1.27 -17.48 -6.18
C LEU A 231 0.68 -18.54 -7.12
N ASP A 232 -0.41 -18.24 -7.82
CA ASP A 232 -0.99 -19.14 -8.83
C ASP A 232 0.02 -19.49 -9.93
N ALA A 233 0.79 -18.49 -10.39
CA ALA A 233 1.84 -18.70 -11.39
C ALA A 233 2.97 -19.58 -10.83
N ALA A 234 3.33 -19.43 -9.56
CA ALA A 234 4.34 -20.27 -8.92
C ALA A 234 3.87 -21.72 -8.78
N VAL A 235 2.60 -21.96 -8.41
CA VAL A 235 2.00 -23.30 -8.34
C VAL A 235 1.90 -23.95 -9.72
N GLY A 236 1.53 -23.17 -10.75
CA GLY A 236 1.43 -23.68 -12.13
C GLY A 236 2.76 -23.93 -12.84
N SER A 237 3.88 -23.45 -12.28
CA SER A 237 5.23 -23.61 -12.82
C SER A 237 6.01 -24.78 -12.21
N GLY A 238 5.47 -25.44 -11.18
CA GLY A 238 6.06 -26.62 -10.51
C GLY A 238 5.51 -27.94 -11.03
#